data_AF-A0A7C3LFV4-F1
#
_entry.id   AF-A0A7C3LFV4-F1
#
_cell.length_a   1.000
_cell.length_b   1.000
_cell.length_c   1.000
_cell.angle_alpha   90.00
_cell.angle_beta   90.00
_cell.angle_gamma   90.00
#
_symmetry.space_group_name_H-M   'P 1'
#
loop_
_entity.id
_entity.type
_entity.pdbx_description
1 polymer ?
#
loop_
_entity_poly.entity_id
_entity_poly.type
_entity_poly.pdbx_seq_one_letter_code
_entity_poly.pdbx_strand_id
1 'polypeptide(L)'
;MAVDLLNRETSVDLNSLRLELNGVAVSIDAFADANLISVGYSPDAPLVPTASYRAKLTFNDEQGPQTVEWSFGVPSPPPADQLLSAGHVTGPYAQEVAAVLNAPAKTFTLPRPDSTRFYRVQSDVQRRIADIRIAGNELVIVYQ
;
A
#
# COMPACT_ATOMS: atom_id res chain seq x y z
N MET A 1 10.37 7.37 -2.00
CA MET A 1 10.29 7.98 -3.35
C MET A 1 11.67 8.47 -3.73
N ALA A 2 12.07 8.33 -4.99
CA ALA A 2 13.36 8.83 -5.48
C ALA A 2 13.13 9.68 -6.72
N VAL A 3 13.88 10.77 -6.83
CA VAL A 3 13.95 11.60 -8.05
C VAL A 3 15.40 11.70 -8.47
N ASP A 4 15.62 11.45 -9.75
CA ASP A 4 16.93 11.50 -10.39
C ASP A 4 17.06 12.79 -11.18
N LEU A 5 18.06 13.60 -10.83
CA LEU A 5 18.45 14.82 -11.53
C LEU A 5 19.63 14.52 -12.44
N LEU A 6 19.44 14.67 -13.75
CA LEU A 6 20.51 14.62 -14.72
C LEU A 6 21.29 15.93 -14.73
N ASN A 7 22.57 15.87 -14.39
CA ASN A 7 23.48 17.01 -14.42
C ASN A 7 23.85 17.33 -15.88
N ARG A 8 23.00 18.08 -16.60
CA ARG A 8 23.19 18.42 -18.02
C ARG A 8 23.97 19.72 -18.22
N GLU A 9 25.26 19.67 -17.92
CA GLU A 9 26.27 20.74 -18.11
C GLU A 9 26.30 21.90 -17.09
N THR A 10 25.39 21.93 -16.11
CA THR A 10 25.45 22.87 -14.97
C THR A 10 25.74 22.09 -13.68
N SER A 11 26.49 22.65 -12.74
CA SER A 11 26.72 22.03 -11.43
C SER A 11 25.62 22.41 -10.44
N VAL A 12 24.92 21.42 -9.88
CA VAL A 12 23.90 21.64 -8.82
C VAL A 12 24.55 21.84 -7.45
N ASP A 13 24.14 22.86 -6.70
CA ASP A 13 24.50 23.03 -5.29
C ASP A 13 23.68 22.08 -4.40
N LEU A 14 24.29 21.00 -3.94
CA LEU A 14 23.64 20.01 -3.08
C LEU A 14 23.09 20.61 -1.77
N ASN A 15 23.68 21.68 -1.23
CA ASN A 15 23.21 22.32 0.00
C ASN A 15 21.96 23.17 -0.21
N SER A 16 21.62 23.48 -1.45
CA SER A 16 20.43 24.25 -1.82
C SER A 16 19.18 23.38 -2.01
N LEU A 17 19.32 22.05 -2.06
CA LEU A 17 18.21 21.12 -2.29
C LEU A 17 17.15 21.26 -1.19
N ARG A 18 15.92 21.59 -1.56
CA ARG A 18 14.75 21.59 -0.67
C ARG A 18 13.61 20.88 -1.36
N LEU A 19 13.08 19.85 -0.71
CA LEU A 19 11.87 19.16 -1.16
C LEU A 19 10.70 19.58 -0.27
N GLU A 20 9.59 19.92 -0.91
CA GLU A 20 8.30 20.09 -0.26
C GLU A 20 7.33 19.01 -0.74
N LEU A 21 6.55 18.46 0.19
CA LEU A 21 5.41 17.59 -0.09
C LEU A 21 4.14 18.30 0.35
N ASN A 22 3.21 18.56 -0.58
CA ASN A 22 2.00 19.36 -0.36
C ASN A 22 2.28 20.74 0.28
N GLY A 23 3.41 21.36 -0.08
CA GLY A 23 3.84 22.66 0.46
C GLY A 23 4.54 22.59 1.82
N VAL A 24 4.76 21.40 2.37
CA VAL A 24 5.48 21.20 3.64
C VAL A 24 6.90 20.70 3.36
N ALA A 25 7.91 21.38 3.89
CA ALA A 25 9.30 20.97 3.73
C ALA A 25 9.54 19.60 4.39
N VAL A 26 10.26 18.72 3.69
CA VAL A 26 10.63 17.38 4.17
C VAL A 26 12.14 17.17 4.11
N SER A 27 12.66 16.32 5.01
CA SER A 27 14.05 15.88 4.98
C SER A 27 14.30 14.99 3.78
N ILE A 28 15.48 15.13 3.17
CA ILE A 28 15.90 14.34 2.01
C ILE A 28 17.31 13.80 2.23
N ASP A 29 17.56 12.66 1.61
CA ASP A 29 18.91 12.13 1.43
C ASP A 29 19.32 12.40 -0.01
N ALA A 30 20.43 13.11 -0.22
CA ALA A 30 20.94 13.40 -1.55
C ALA A 30 22.30 12.71 -1.75
N PHE A 31 22.46 12.04 -2.89
CA PHE A 31 23.70 11.41 -3.29
C PHE A 31 24.08 11.84 -4.70
N ALA A 32 25.37 12.11 -4.91
CA ALA A 32 25.92 12.41 -6.22
C ALA A 32 26.79 11.23 -6.69
N ASP A 33 26.49 10.69 -7.87
CA ASP A 33 27.30 9.69 -8.55
C ASP A 33 27.66 10.17 -9.96
N ALA A 34 28.95 10.44 -10.19
CA ALA A 34 29.50 10.97 -11.43
C ALA A 34 28.76 12.22 -11.96
N ASN A 35 27.67 12.03 -12.71
CA ASN A 35 26.84 13.07 -13.33
C ASN A 35 25.34 12.96 -12.97
N LEU A 36 24.99 12.14 -11.98
CA LEU A 36 23.63 11.94 -11.52
C LEU A 36 23.52 12.37 -10.07
N ILE A 37 22.51 13.18 -9.76
CA ILE A 37 22.15 13.47 -8.37
C ILE A 37 20.83 12.77 -8.10
N SER A 38 20.86 11.81 -7.18
CA SER A 38 19.66 11.12 -6.71
C SER A 38 19.22 11.74 -5.41
N VAL A 39 17.96 12.17 -5.36
CA VAL A 39 17.30 12.71 -4.18
C VAL A 39 16.28 11.69 -3.69
N GLY A 40 16.57 11.10 -2.54
CA GLY A 40 15.71 10.16 -1.83
C GLY A 40 14.85 10.86 -0.78
N TYR A 41 13.59 10.45 -0.69
CA TYR A 41 12.70 10.80 0.41
C TYR A 41 11.99 9.56 0.93
N SER A 42 12.11 9.33 2.23
CA SER A 42 11.41 8.30 2.99
C SER A 42 10.46 8.98 3.99
N PRO A 43 9.13 8.88 3.79
CA PRO A 43 8.16 9.43 4.74
C PRO A 43 8.30 8.79 6.14
N ASP A 44 8.21 9.61 7.20
CA ASP A 44 8.18 9.11 8.59
C ASP A 44 6.88 8.36 8.92
N ALA A 45 5.81 8.64 8.18
CA ALA A 45 4.51 7.99 8.29
C ALA A 45 4.07 7.42 6.93
N PRO A 46 3.32 6.30 6.91
CA PRO A 46 2.78 5.76 5.66
C PRO A 46 1.96 6.81 4.90
N LEU A 47 2.16 6.86 3.58
CA LEU A 47 1.33 7.70 2.72
C LEU A 47 -0.10 7.18 2.71
N VAL A 48 -1.06 8.10 2.61
CA VAL A 48 -2.50 7.77 2.65
C VAL A 48 -2.90 7.12 1.32
N PRO A 49 -3.46 5.89 1.33
CA PRO A 49 -3.99 5.29 0.11
C PRO A 49 -5.05 6.16 -0.56
N THR A 50 -5.12 6.13 -1.89
CA THR A 50 -6.01 6.96 -2.74
C THR A 50 -5.72 8.46 -2.73
N ALA A 51 -4.79 8.95 -1.90
CA ALA A 51 -4.42 10.36 -1.90
C ALA A 51 -3.48 10.70 -3.08
N SER A 52 -3.59 11.94 -3.55
CA SER A 52 -2.61 12.55 -4.45
C SER A 52 -1.70 13.49 -3.66
N TYR A 53 -0.42 13.48 -4.01
CA TYR A 53 0.60 14.32 -3.41
C TYR A 53 1.26 15.17 -4.50
N ARG A 54 1.51 16.44 -4.20
CA ARG A 54 2.33 17.33 -5.02
C ARG A 54 3.69 17.46 -4.37
N ALA A 55 4.74 17.18 -5.13
CA ALA A 55 6.11 17.38 -4.70
C ALA A 55 6.72 18.55 -5.48
N LYS A 56 7.50 19.37 -4.76
CA LYS A 56 8.24 20.50 -5.32
C LYS A 56 9.67 20.42 -4.83
N LEU A 57 10.62 20.26 -5.76
CA LEU A 57 12.05 20.31 -5.49
C LEU A 57 12.59 21.64 -5.99
N THR A 58 13.26 22.39 -5.11
CA THR A 58 14.01 23.59 -5.47
C THR A 58 15.49 23.38 -5.22
N PHE A 59 16.34 23.87 -6.12
CA PHE A 59 17.80 23.82 -6.00
C PHE A 59 18.40 24.97 -6.79
N ASN A 60 19.66 25.30 -6.53
CA ASN A 60 20.44 26.24 -7.31
C ASN A 60 21.39 25.47 -8.23
N ASP A 61 21.53 25.97 -9.44
CA ASP A 61 22.63 25.62 -10.34
C ASP A 61 23.34 26.89 -10.83
N GLU A 62 24.25 26.74 -11.79
CA GLU A 62 25.00 27.85 -12.38
C GLU A 62 24.11 28.90 -13.08
N GLN A 63 22.86 28.56 -13.38
CA GLN A 63 21.88 29.47 -13.98
C GLN A 63 20.99 30.16 -12.93
N GLY A 64 21.08 29.74 -11.66
CA GLY A 64 20.32 30.28 -10.54
C GLY A 64 19.31 29.28 -9.96
N PRO A 65 18.27 29.77 -9.28
CA PRO A 65 17.27 28.91 -8.65
C PRO A 65 16.40 28.18 -9.69
N GLN A 66 16.38 26.86 -9.60
CA GLN A 66 15.56 25.94 -10.38
C GLN A 66 14.42 25.38 -9.52
N THR A 67 13.30 25.05 -10.16
CA THR A 67 12.15 24.41 -9.52
C THR A 67 11.60 23.29 -10.40
N VAL A 68 11.43 22.11 -9.82
CA VAL A 68 10.79 20.96 -10.45
C VAL A 68 9.59 20.56 -9.61
N GLU A 69 8.41 20.52 -10.24
CA GLU A 69 7.18 20.10 -9.59
C GLU A 69 6.58 18.89 -10.29
N TRP A 70 6.14 17.91 -9.51
CA TRP A 70 5.42 16.75 -10.00
C TRP A 70 4.30 16.36 -9.04
N SER A 71 3.37 15.54 -9.52
CA SER A 71 2.33 14.94 -8.69
C SER A 71 2.33 13.43 -8.86
N PHE A 72 2.00 12.74 -7.78
CA PHE A 72 1.86 11.28 -7.79
C PHE A 72 0.67 10.86 -6.94
N GLY A 73 0.05 9.74 -7.31
CA GLY A 73 -1.03 9.12 -6.53
C GLY A 73 -0.52 7.92 -5.74
N VAL A 74 -1.12 7.67 -4.58
CA VAL A 74 -0.94 6.41 -3.85
C VAL A 74 -2.09 5.49 -4.25
N PRO A 75 -1.82 4.29 -4.82
CA PRO A 75 -2.89 3.37 -5.18
C PRO A 75 -3.67 2.94 -3.94
N SER A 76 -4.97 2.66 -4.10
CA SER A 76 -5.69 1.93 -3.06
C SER A 76 -5.08 0.53 -2.96
N PRO A 77 -4.89 -0.03 -1.75
CA PRO A 77 -4.72 -1.48 -1.66
C PRO A 77 -5.94 -2.17 -2.27
N PRO A 78 -5.76 -3.37 -2.85
CA PRO A 78 -6.90 -4.19 -3.23
C PRO A 78 -7.77 -4.49 -2.01
N PRO A 79 -9.10 -4.65 -2.16
CA PRO A 79 -9.96 -5.04 -1.05
C PRO A 79 -9.44 -6.33 -0.41
N ALA A 80 -9.38 -6.38 0.92
CA ALA A 80 -9.01 -7.60 1.60
C ALA A 80 -10.02 -8.71 1.29
N ASP A 81 -9.55 -9.96 1.19
CA ASP A 81 -10.41 -11.13 1.08
C ASP A 81 -11.40 -11.15 2.26
N GLN A 82 -12.68 -11.40 2.00
CA GLN A 82 -13.72 -11.50 3.04
C GLN A 82 -14.35 -12.88 3.04
N LEU A 83 -14.66 -13.37 4.24
CA LEU A 83 -15.48 -14.55 4.39
C LEU A 83 -16.96 -14.15 4.40
N LEU A 84 -17.75 -14.76 3.53
CA LEU A 84 -19.20 -14.65 3.54
C LEU A 84 -19.81 -15.96 4.06
N SER A 85 -20.89 -15.86 4.83
CA SER A 85 -21.64 -17.02 5.31
C SER A 85 -23.13 -16.95 4.98
N ALA A 86 -23.77 -18.12 4.90
CA ALA A 86 -25.21 -18.28 4.71
C ALA A 86 -25.73 -19.51 5.47
N GLY A 87 -27.01 -19.52 5.87
CA GLY A 87 -27.66 -20.67 6.51
C GLY A 87 -28.01 -21.81 5.55
N HIS A 88 -28.11 -21.50 4.24
CA HIS A 88 -28.39 -22.47 3.18
C HIS A 88 -27.47 -22.20 1.98
N VAL A 89 -27.16 -23.23 1.18
CA VAL A 89 -26.23 -23.12 0.05
C VAL A 89 -26.65 -22.12 -1.03
N THR A 90 -27.95 -21.87 -1.16
CA THR A 90 -28.55 -20.87 -2.08
C THR A 90 -29.03 -19.61 -1.37
N GLY A 91 -28.82 -19.49 -0.06
CA GLY A 91 -29.27 -18.35 0.73
C GLY A 91 -28.48 -17.07 0.43
N PRO A 92 -28.96 -15.91 0.93
CA PRO A 92 -28.18 -14.69 0.85
C PRO A 92 -26.87 -14.88 1.63
N TYR A 93 -25.75 -14.65 0.95
CA TYR A 93 -24.44 -14.63 1.58
C TYR A 93 -24.17 -13.22 2.10
N ALA A 94 -23.83 -13.12 3.38
CA ALA A 94 -23.48 -11.88 4.04
C ALA A 94 -22.09 -11.99 4.68
N GLN A 95 -21.46 -10.85 4.95
CA GLN A 95 -20.14 -10.81 5.58
C GLN A 95 -20.17 -11.49 6.95
N GLU A 96 -19.25 -12.43 7.16
CA GLU A 96 -19.05 -13.07 8.45
C GLU A 96 -18.14 -12.19 9.32
N VAL A 97 -18.74 -11.31 10.11
CA VAL A 97 -18.02 -10.28 10.88
C VAL A 97 -17.11 -10.88 11.94
N ALA A 98 -17.42 -12.09 12.43
CA ALA A 98 -16.57 -12.78 13.40
C ALA A 98 -15.34 -13.45 12.78
N ALA A 99 -15.21 -13.44 11.45
CA ALA A 99 -14.07 -14.04 10.75
C ALA A 99 -12.84 -13.14 10.81
N VAL A 100 -11.73 -13.71 11.26
CA VAL A 100 -10.42 -13.10 11.30
C VAL A 100 -9.61 -13.63 10.11
N LEU A 101 -9.18 -12.73 9.23
CA LEU A 101 -8.33 -13.07 8.09
C LEU A 101 -6.85 -13.13 8.53
N ASN A 102 -6.18 -14.23 8.21
CA ASN A 102 -4.72 -14.34 8.18
C ASN A 102 -4.28 -14.51 6.72
N ALA A 103 -4.07 -13.39 6.03
CA ALA A 103 -3.73 -13.39 4.61
C ALA A 103 -2.41 -14.11 4.28
N PRO A 104 -1.31 -13.95 5.07
CA PRO A 104 -0.08 -14.72 4.83
C PRO A 104 -0.27 -16.24 4.90
N ALA A 105 -1.08 -16.72 5.84
CA ALA A 105 -1.38 -18.15 5.98
C ALA A 105 -2.51 -18.64 5.05
N LYS A 106 -3.18 -17.72 4.34
CA LYS A 106 -4.39 -17.96 3.55
C LYS A 106 -5.48 -18.69 4.33
N THR A 107 -5.77 -18.19 5.53
CA THR A 107 -6.81 -18.74 6.39
C THR A 107 -7.78 -17.68 6.88
N PHE A 108 -9.02 -18.08 7.07
CA PHE A 108 -9.98 -17.40 7.94
C PHE A 108 -10.18 -18.25 9.20
N THR A 109 -10.18 -17.62 10.37
CA THR A 109 -10.56 -18.25 11.64
C THR A 109 -11.79 -17.56 12.22
N LEU A 110 -12.69 -18.33 12.81
CA LEU A 110 -13.88 -17.82 13.49
C LEU A 110 -14.31 -18.78 14.59
N PRO A 111 -15.11 -18.34 15.58
CA PRO A 111 -15.72 -19.25 16.54
C PRO A 111 -16.47 -20.38 15.82
N ARG A 112 -16.40 -21.59 16.39
CA ARG A 112 -17.15 -22.73 15.85
C ARG A 112 -18.65 -22.38 15.75
N PRO A 113 -19.27 -22.52 14.56
CA PRO A 113 -20.70 -22.31 14.40
C PRO A 113 -21.53 -23.28 15.24
N ASP A 114 -22.65 -22.79 15.77
CA ASP A 114 -23.68 -23.55 16.48
C ASP A 114 -24.60 -24.34 15.53
N SER A 115 -24.71 -23.89 14.27
CA SER A 115 -25.46 -24.54 13.20
C SER A 115 -24.60 -24.76 11.95
N THR A 116 -25.09 -25.59 11.02
CA THR A 116 -24.49 -25.67 9.68
C THR A 116 -24.52 -24.30 9.00
N ARG A 117 -23.40 -23.94 8.36
CA ARG A 117 -23.21 -22.70 7.60
C ARG A 117 -22.50 -23.02 6.30
N PHE A 118 -22.80 -22.26 5.26
CA PHE A 118 -22.16 -22.34 3.96
C PHE A 118 -21.29 -21.12 3.76
N TYR A 119 -20.08 -21.32 3.24
CA TYR A 119 -19.07 -20.26 3.16
C TYR A 119 -18.68 -19.95 1.72
N ARG A 120 -18.33 -18.69 1.46
CA ARG A 120 -17.68 -18.23 0.23
C ARG A 120 -16.57 -17.25 0.61
N VAL A 121 -15.54 -17.18 -0.23
CA VAL A 121 -14.54 -16.11 -0.15
C VAL A 121 -14.91 -15.07 -1.19
N GLN A 122 -15.20 -13.86 -0.75
CA GLN A 122 -15.31 -12.70 -1.62
C GLN A 122 -13.91 -12.10 -1.77
N SER A 123 -13.49 -11.94 -3.02
CA SER A 123 -12.15 -11.48 -3.39
C SER A 123 -12.21 -10.78 -4.74
N ASP A 124 -11.22 -9.95 -5.02
CA ASP A 124 -10.98 -9.35 -6.34
C ASP A 124 -10.25 -10.30 -7.29
N VAL A 125 -9.67 -11.38 -6.77
CA VAL A 125 -9.05 -12.47 -7.52
C VAL A 125 -9.82 -13.77 -7.35
N GLN A 126 -9.64 -14.72 -8.27
CA GLN A 126 -10.28 -16.03 -8.13
C GLN A 126 -9.74 -16.75 -6.89
N ARG A 127 -10.63 -17.09 -5.95
CA ARG A 127 -10.32 -17.86 -4.75
C ARG A 127 -11.10 -19.17 -4.73
N ARG A 128 -10.48 -20.21 -4.16
CA ARG A 128 -11.15 -21.47 -3.83
C ARG A 128 -10.93 -21.81 -2.37
N ILE A 129 -12.00 -22.21 -1.68
CA ILE A 129 -11.88 -22.86 -0.37
C ILE A 129 -11.26 -24.24 -0.59
N ALA A 130 -10.08 -24.45 -0.01
CA ALA A 130 -9.30 -25.67 -0.15
C ALA A 130 -9.59 -26.67 0.97
N ASP A 131 -9.83 -26.17 2.19
CA ASP A 131 -10.10 -26.99 3.37
C ASP A 131 -11.01 -26.23 4.36
N ILE A 132 -11.82 -26.97 5.11
CA ILE A 132 -12.65 -26.47 6.20
C ILE A 132 -12.54 -27.46 7.35
N ARG A 133 -12.05 -27.00 8.51
CA ARG A 133 -11.82 -27.88 9.67
C ARG A 133 -12.07 -27.18 11.00
N ILE A 134 -12.38 -27.97 12.02
CA ILE A 134 -12.43 -27.50 13.40
C ILE A 134 -11.06 -27.71 14.06
N ALA A 135 -10.51 -26.67 14.67
CA ALA A 135 -9.31 -26.73 15.49
C ALA A 135 -9.63 -26.16 16.88
N GLY A 136 -9.76 -27.03 17.88
CA GLY A 136 -10.25 -26.62 19.20
C GLY A 136 -11.69 -26.10 19.14
N ASN A 137 -11.91 -24.85 19.56
CA ASN A 137 -13.21 -24.18 19.51
C ASN A 137 -13.38 -23.22 18.31
N GLU A 138 -12.47 -23.30 17.33
CA GLU A 138 -12.49 -22.45 16.14
C GLU A 138 -12.75 -23.28 14.88
N LEU A 139 -13.46 -22.67 13.94
CA LEU A 139 -13.50 -23.09 12.55
C LEU A 139 -12.34 -22.41 11.83
N VAL A 140 -11.54 -23.20 11.11
CA VAL A 140 -10.45 -22.74 10.26
C VAL A 140 -10.81 -23.07 8.82
N ILE A 141 -10.85 -22.06 7.96
CA ILE A 141 -11.11 -22.17 6.53
C ILE A 141 -9.84 -21.80 5.79
N VAL A 142 -9.30 -22.74 5.03
CA VAL A 142 -8.11 -22.53 4.19
C VAL A 142 -8.55 -22.22 2.78
N TYR A 143 -7.95 -21.21 2.16
CA TYR A 143 -8.23 -20.82 0.78
C TYR A 143 -6.96 -20.74 -0.07
N GLN A 144 -7.12 -20.72 -1.39
CA GLN A 144 -6.03 -20.53 -2.34
C GLN A 144 -6.45 -19.63 -3.50
#